data_AF-A0A9E7KW99-F1
#
_entry.id   AF-A0A9E7KW99-F1
#
_cell.length_a   1.000
_cell.length_b   1.000
_cell.length_c   1.000
_cell.angle_alpha   90.00
_cell.angle_beta   90.00
_cell.angle_gamma   90.00
#
_symmetry.space_group_name_H-M   'P 1'
#
loop_
_entity.id
_entity.type
_entity.pdbx_description
1 polymer ?
#
loop_
_entity_poly.entity_id
_entity_poly.type
_entity_poly.pdbx_seq_one_letter_code
_entity_poly.pdbx_strand_id
1 'polypeptide(L)'
;MAERGCYVSPQQCEDKFNDLNKRYKRLTDILGRGTSCKVQHWVNSYPLQLEEKKLHIQAQMLELKKQRYKWQRFSKKKDRELNMMRMENERMKLENECLSLELRQKEMELDLTSKKTQLCKII
;
A
#
# COMPACT_ATOMS: atom_id res chain seq x y z
N MET A 1 -2.38 -36.60 29.41
CA MET A 1 -1.44 -35.83 28.57
C MET A 1 -1.47 -36.37 27.15
N ALA A 2 -2.50 -36.04 26.36
CA ALA A 2 -2.71 -36.62 25.02
C ALA A 2 -3.02 -35.58 23.92
N GLU A 3 -2.96 -34.28 24.23
CA GLU A 3 -3.38 -33.23 23.28
C GLU A 3 -2.31 -32.86 22.24
N ARG A 4 -1.09 -33.41 22.34
CA ARG A 4 0.00 -33.18 21.35
C ARG A 4 0.47 -34.43 20.61
N GLY A 5 -0.29 -35.53 20.64
CA GLY A 5 0.04 -36.74 19.89
C GLY A 5 1.29 -37.51 20.37
N CYS A 6 1.86 -37.15 21.52
CA CYS A 6 2.97 -37.89 22.12
C CYS A 6 2.44 -38.80 23.24
N TYR A 7 2.57 -40.11 23.06
CA TYR A 7 2.31 -41.09 24.12
C TYR A 7 3.57 -41.23 24.97
N VAL A 8 3.54 -40.69 26.19
CA VAL A 8 4.67 -40.76 27.13
C VAL A 8 4.23 -41.50 28.39
N SER A 9 5.06 -42.46 28.82
CA SER A 9 4.87 -43.17 30.09
C SER A 9 5.07 -42.20 31.27
N PRO A 10 4.33 -42.36 32.38
CA PRO A 10 4.54 -41.58 33.60
C PRO A 10 6.01 -41.52 34.04
N GLN A 11 6.75 -42.63 33.88
CA GLN A 11 8.18 -42.71 34.20
C GLN A 11 9.01 -41.76 33.33
N GLN A 12 8.70 -41.65 32.05
CA GLN A 12 9.42 -40.75 31.13
C GLN A 12 9.19 -39.27 31.47
N CYS A 13 8.00 -38.94 31.96
CA CYS A 13 7.71 -37.60 32.47
C CYS A 13 8.52 -37.29 33.72
N GLU A 14 8.62 -38.24 34.65
CA GLU A 14 9.36 -38.09 35.90
C GLU A 14 10.87 -37.99 35.68
N ASP A 15 11.44 -38.86 34.84
CA ASP A 15 12.85 -38.82 34.45
C ASP A 15 13.20 -37.47 33.80
N LYS A 16 12.31 -36.96 32.94
CA LYS A 16 12.49 -35.65 32.30
C LYS A 16 12.42 -34.50 33.29
N PHE A 17 11.48 -34.53 34.22
CA PHE A 17 11.37 -33.54 35.29
C PHE A 17 12.63 -33.52 36.15
N ASN A 18 13.11 -34.70 36.54
CA ASN A 18 14.31 -34.86 37.34
C ASN A 18 15.56 -34.33 36.62
N ASP A 19 15.72 -34.58 35.32
CA ASP A 19 16.81 -34.02 34.52
C ASP A 19 16.75 -32.49 34.45
N LEU A 20 15.57 -31.91 34.21
CA LEU A 20 15.37 -30.46 34.18
C LEU A 20 15.66 -29.82 35.54
N ASN A 21 15.19 -30.42 36.63
CA ASN A 21 15.44 -29.93 37.98
C ASN A 21 16.94 -30.01 38.32
N LYS A 22 17.62 -31.07 37.88
CA LYS A 22 19.09 -31.21 38.03
C LYS A 22 19.84 -30.15 37.24
N ARG A 23 19.38 -29.77 36.05
CA ARG A 23 19.96 -28.65 35.26
C ARG A 23 19.72 -27.30 35.94
N TYR A 24 18.51 -27.06 36.43
CA TYR A 24 18.15 -25.83 37.13
C TYR A 24 18.95 -25.65 38.43
N LYS A 25 19.15 -26.72 39.18
CA LYS A 25 19.98 -26.72 40.39
C LYS A 25 21.43 -26.34 40.06
N ARG A 26 22.04 -26.96 39.05
CA ARG A 26 23.40 -26.59 38.58
C ARG A 26 23.50 -25.13 38.14
N LEU A 27 22.51 -24.64 37.39
CA LEU A 27 22.47 -23.26 36.93
C LEU A 27 22.36 -22.27 38.10
N THR A 28 21.58 -22.65 39.12
CA THR A 28 21.43 -21.89 40.36
C THR A 28 22.71 -21.91 41.20
N ASP A 29 23.44 -23.03 41.24
CA ASP A 29 24.72 -23.15 41.95
C ASP A 29 25.81 -22.29 41.30
N ILE A 30 25.80 -22.15 39.96
CA ILE A 30 26.78 -21.34 39.20
C ILE A 30 26.46 -19.84 39.26
N LEU A 31 25.20 -19.45 39.05
CA LEU A 31 24.81 -18.04 38.87
C LEU A 31 24.22 -17.40 40.14
N GLY A 32 23.91 -18.20 41.16
CA GLY A 32 23.15 -17.80 42.34
C GLY A 32 21.63 -17.72 42.07
N ARG A 33 20.82 -17.91 43.12
CA ARG A 33 19.34 -17.92 43.03
C ARG A 33 18.76 -16.67 42.37
N GLY A 34 19.25 -15.48 42.74
CA GLY A 34 18.71 -14.22 42.22
C GLY A 34 18.89 -14.07 40.71
N THR A 35 20.06 -14.43 40.19
CA THR A 35 20.38 -14.33 38.75
C THR A 35 19.70 -15.45 37.95
N SER A 36 19.70 -16.68 38.47
CA SER A 36 19.02 -17.84 37.87
C SER A 36 17.53 -17.58 37.62
N CYS A 37 16.81 -17.06 38.62
CA CYS A 37 15.39 -16.72 38.49
C CYS A 37 15.14 -15.64 37.43
N LYS A 38 16.00 -14.61 37.35
CA LYS A 38 15.88 -13.54 36.32
C LYS A 38 16.08 -14.09 34.92
N VAL A 39 17.07 -14.97 34.74
CA VAL A 39 17.34 -15.62 33.44
C VAL A 39 16.17 -16.51 33.03
N GLN A 40 15.63 -17.33 33.93
CA GLN A 40 14.47 -18.17 33.63
C GLN A 40 13.24 -17.34 33.25
N HIS A 41 12.97 -16.25 33.98
CA HIS A 41 11.88 -15.34 33.66
C HIS A 41 12.07 -14.70 32.27
N TRP A 42 13.29 -14.24 31.96
CA TRP A 42 13.60 -13.63 30.66
C TRP A 42 13.47 -14.64 29.51
N VAL A 43 14.02 -15.85 29.65
CA VAL A 43 13.95 -16.91 28.64
C VAL A 43 12.51 -17.31 28.32
N ASN A 44 11.60 -17.24 29.30
CA ASN A 44 10.19 -17.55 29.10
C ASN A 44 9.38 -16.36 28.56
N SER A 45 9.66 -15.14 29.03
CA SER A 45 8.88 -13.94 28.67
C SER A 45 9.32 -13.29 27.37
N TYR A 46 10.63 -13.23 27.10
CA TYR A 46 11.20 -12.52 25.95
C TYR A 46 10.72 -13.07 24.58
N PRO A 47 10.62 -14.40 24.36
CA PRO A 47 10.08 -14.93 23.10
C PRO A 47 8.63 -14.52 22.85
N LEU A 48 7.80 -14.49 23.90
CA LEU A 48 6.39 -14.07 23.80
C LEU A 48 6.29 -12.58 23.43
N GLN A 49 7.10 -11.73 24.06
CA GLN A 49 7.14 -10.30 23.73
C GLN A 49 7.60 -10.04 22.29
N LEU A 50 8.54 -10.85 21.77
CA LEU A 50 8.98 -10.75 20.39
C LEU A 50 7.88 -11.17 19.41
N GLU A 51 7.17 -12.26 19.69
CA GLU A 51 6.07 -12.72 18.84
C GLU A 51 4.92 -11.70 18.84
N GLU A 52 4.61 -11.11 19.99
CA GLU A 52 3.60 -10.04 20.09
C GLU A 52 3.98 -8.82 19.24
N LYS A 53 5.23 -8.34 19.35
CA LYS A 53 5.72 -7.22 18.53
C LYS A 53 5.68 -7.54 17.04
N LYS A 54 6.07 -8.76 16.66
CA LYS A 54 6.01 -9.21 15.27
C LYS A 54 4.58 -9.23 14.74
N LEU A 55 3.62 -9.75 15.51
CA LEU A 55 2.21 -9.74 15.14
C LEU A 55 1.66 -8.31 15.04
N HIS A 56 2.06 -7.42 15.95
CA HIS A 56 1.69 -6.01 15.91
C HIS A 56 2.17 -5.32 14.61
N ILE A 57 3.44 -5.52 14.25
CA ILE A 57 4.01 -4.98 13.01
C ILE A 57 3.30 -5.57 11.78
N GLN A 58 3.00 -6.88 11.79
CA GLN A 58 2.27 -7.52 10.69
C GLN A 58 0.85 -6.94 10.53
N ALA A 59 0.15 -6.70 11.64
CA ALA A 59 -1.17 -6.07 11.62
C ALA A 59 -1.11 -4.64 11.05
N GLN A 60 -0.15 -3.83 11.49
CA GLN A 60 0.08 -2.48 10.95
C GLN A 60 0.40 -2.50 9.45
N MET A 61 1.25 -3.43 9.01
CA MET A 61 1.58 -3.60 7.59
C MET A 61 0.34 -3.96 6.76
N LEU A 62 -0.54 -4.81 7.28
CA LEU A 62 -1.77 -5.19 6.60
C LEU A 62 -2.72 -3.99 6.46
N GLU A 63 -2.85 -3.17 7.50
CA GLU A 63 -3.70 -1.98 7.46
C GLU A 63 -3.17 -0.95 6.45
N LEU A 64 -1.87 -0.70 6.44
CA LEU A 64 -1.24 0.17 5.43
C LEU A 64 -1.43 -0.38 4.01
N LYS A 65 -1.32 -1.70 3.82
CA LYS A 65 -1.61 -2.34 2.52
C LYS A 65 -3.06 -2.10 2.07
N LYS A 66 -4.04 -2.21 2.98
CA LYS A 66 -5.44 -1.90 2.69
C LYS A 66 -5.64 -0.44 2.30
N GLN A 67 -5.05 0.48 3.06
CA GLN A 67 -5.12 1.92 2.75
C GLN A 67 -4.49 2.22 1.38
N ARG A 68 -3.31 1.66 1.08
CA ARG A 68 -2.65 1.80 -0.22
C ARG A 68 -3.51 1.26 -1.37
N TYR A 69 -4.18 0.13 -1.18
CA TYR A 69 -5.06 -0.42 -2.20
C TYR A 69 -6.27 0.48 -2.47
N LYS A 70 -6.92 0.99 -1.42
CA LYS A 70 -8.02 1.96 -1.54
C LYS A 70 -7.56 3.22 -2.28
N TRP A 71 -6.41 3.77 -1.88
CA TRP A 71 -5.83 4.94 -2.52
C TRP A 71 -5.50 4.69 -3.99
N GLN A 72 -4.89 3.55 -4.32
CA GLN A 72 -4.56 3.20 -5.69
C GLN A 72 -5.81 3.09 -6.57
N ARG A 73 -6.91 2.52 -6.05
CA ARG A 73 -8.19 2.46 -6.76
C ARG A 73 -8.78 3.84 -7.01
N PHE A 74 -8.77 4.69 -5.99
CA PHE A 74 -9.24 6.07 -6.08
C PHE A 74 -8.42 6.88 -7.09
N SER A 75 -7.09 6.87 -6.96
CA SER A 75 -6.17 7.54 -7.87
C SER A 75 -6.39 7.12 -9.32
N LYS A 76 -6.45 5.80 -9.59
CA LYS A 76 -6.70 5.29 -10.95
C LYS A 76 -8.01 5.77 -11.54
N LYS A 77 -9.06 5.93 -10.72
CA LYS A 77 -10.34 6.47 -11.18
C LYS A 77 -10.19 7.95 -11.53
N LYS A 78 -9.54 8.73 -10.67
CA LYS A 78 -9.29 10.16 -10.88
C LYS A 78 -8.40 10.44 -12.09
N ASP A 79 -7.37 9.63 -12.31
CA ASP A 79 -6.49 9.74 -13.47
C ASP A 79 -7.25 9.54 -14.79
N ARG A 80 -8.19 8.59 -14.82
CA ARG A 80 -9.06 8.37 -15.99
C ARG A 80 -9.99 9.55 -16.23
N GLU A 81 -10.65 10.05 -15.18
CA GLU A 81 -11.51 11.24 -15.27
C GLU A 81 -10.73 12.45 -15.82
N LEU A 82 -9.52 12.68 -15.31
CA LEU A 82 -8.65 13.77 -15.76
C LEU A 82 -8.19 13.60 -17.22
N ASN A 83 -7.87 12.36 -17.64
CA ASN A 83 -7.49 12.10 -19.02
C ASN A 83 -8.66 12.32 -19.99
N MET A 84 -9.88 11.93 -19.61
CA MET A 84 -11.08 12.25 -20.40
C MET A 84 -11.26 13.76 -20.57
N MET A 85 -11.13 14.53 -19.48
CA MET A 85 -11.21 15.99 -19.55
C MET A 85 -10.11 16.60 -20.42
N ARG A 86 -8.89 16.04 -20.39
CA ARG A 86 -7.79 16.49 -21.28
C ARG A 86 -8.11 16.27 -22.76
N MET A 87 -8.57 15.08 -23.12
CA MET A 87 -8.97 14.79 -24.51
C MET A 87 -10.11 15.70 -24.99
N GLU A 88 -11.08 15.98 -24.11
CA GLU A 88 -12.20 16.86 -24.43
C GLU A 88 -11.76 18.32 -24.63
N ASN A 89 -10.85 18.82 -23.78
CA ASN A 89 -10.25 20.14 -23.96
C ASN A 89 -9.45 20.23 -25.27
N GLU A 90 -8.72 19.18 -25.63
CA GLU A 90 -7.98 19.11 -26.90
C GLU A 90 -8.93 19.12 -28.10
N ARG A 91 -10.03 18.35 -28.05
CA ARG A 91 -11.08 18.35 -29.07
C ARG A 91 -11.67 19.75 -29.26
N MET A 92 -12.05 20.40 -28.16
CA MET A 92 -12.62 21.75 -28.18
C MET A 92 -11.62 22.78 -28.73
N LYS A 93 -10.34 22.63 -28.42
CA LYS A 93 -9.29 23.52 -28.96
C LYS A 93 -9.19 23.39 -30.49
N LEU A 94 -9.19 22.17 -31.01
CA LEU A 94 -9.16 21.93 -32.46
C LEU A 94 -10.43 22.49 -33.14
N GLU A 95 -11.60 22.34 -32.52
CA GLU A 95 -12.84 22.92 -33.04
C GLU A 95 -12.80 24.44 -33.08
N ASN A 96 -12.28 25.07 -32.04
CA ASN A 96 -12.08 26.52 -32.01
C ASN A 96 -11.10 26.99 -33.09
N GLU A 97 -10.01 26.24 -33.32
CA GLU A 97 -9.06 26.51 -34.40
C GLU A 97 -9.73 26.39 -35.78
N CYS A 98 -10.51 25.33 -36.02
CA CYS A 98 -11.26 25.14 -37.26
C CYS A 98 -12.25 26.29 -37.52
N LEU A 99 -13.06 26.66 -36.52
CA LEU A 99 -14.03 27.75 -36.64
C LEU A 99 -13.34 29.09 -36.90
N SER A 100 -12.20 29.34 -36.24
CA SER A 100 -11.39 30.55 -36.46
C SER A 100 -10.88 30.66 -37.91
N LEU A 101 -10.42 29.53 -38.49
CA LEU A 101 -9.99 29.49 -39.88
C LEU A 101 -11.16 29.69 -40.85
N GLU A 102 -12.32 29.09 -40.57
CA GLU A 102 -13.52 29.29 -41.40
C GLU A 102 -14.00 30.75 -41.39
N LEU A 103 -13.97 31.41 -40.23
CA LEU A 103 -14.29 32.83 -40.11
C LEU A 103 -13.34 33.69 -40.94
N ARG A 104 -12.02 33.46 -40.83
CA ARG A 104 -11.01 34.16 -41.65
C ARG A 104 -11.23 33.95 -43.15
N GLN A 105 -11.61 32.73 -43.55
CA GLN A 105 -11.91 32.45 -44.96
C GLN A 105 -13.12 33.26 -45.44
N LYS A 106 -14.22 33.28 -44.66
CA LYS A 106 -15.41 34.06 -45.00
C LYS A 106 -15.14 35.56 -45.05
N GLU A 107 -14.30 36.09 -44.16
CA GLU A 107 -13.85 37.49 -44.20
C GLU A 107 -13.14 37.81 -45.53
N MET A 108 -12.21 36.95 -45.97
CA MET A 108 -11.53 37.13 -47.25
C MET A 108 -12.48 37.02 -48.46
N GLU A 109 -13.47 36.12 -48.42
CA GLU A 109 -14.49 35.98 -49.48
C GLU A 109 -15.38 37.23 -49.58
N LEU A 110 -15.78 37.81 -48.45
CA LEU A 110 -16.52 39.06 -48.40
C LEU A 110 -15.70 40.25 -48.93
N ASP A 111 -14.41 40.31 -48.60
CA ASP A 111 -13.52 41.35 -49.14
C ASP A 111 -13.36 41.24 -50.67
N LEU A 112 -13.22 40.03 -51.19
CA LEU A 112 -13.13 39.78 -52.64
C LEU A 112 -14.42 40.15 -53.37
N THR A 113 -15.58 39.78 -52.82
CA THR A 113 -16.89 40.14 -53.39
C THR A 113 -17.11 41.65 -53.33
N SER A 114 -16.75 42.32 -52.24
CA SER A 114 -16.80 43.79 -52.11
C SER A 114 -15.94 44.48 -53.19
N LYS A 115 -14.69 44.05 -53.36
CA LYS A 115 -13.77 44.58 -54.40
C LYS A 115 -14.29 44.35 -55.82
N LYS A 116 -14.84 43.16 -56.12
CA LYS A 116 -15.49 42.88 -57.42
C LYS A 116 -16.68 43.79 -57.69
N THR A 117 -17.53 43.98 -56.68
CA THR A 117 -18.73 44.84 -56.80
C THR A 117 -18.34 46.31 -57.01
N GLN A 118 -17.25 46.76 -56.40
CA GLN A 118 -16.68 48.10 -56.65
C GLN A 118 -16.11 48.21 -58.06
N LEU A 119 -15.42 47.19 -58.56
CA LEU A 119 -14.89 47.17 -59.93
C LEU A 119 -16.00 47.24 -60.98
N CYS A 120 -17.11 46.51 -60.79
CA CYS A 120 -18.28 46.55 -61.68
C CYS A 120 -19.05 47.88 -61.65
N LYS A 121 -18.78 48.78 -60.69
CA LYS A 121 -19.36 50.14 -60.67
C LYS A 121 -18.52 51.17 -61.43
N ILE A 122 -17.29 50.81 -61.82
CA ILE A 122 -16.34 51.70 -62.50
C ILE A 122 -16.37 51.49 -64.03
N ILE A 123 -16.94 50.37 -64.49
CA ILE A 123 -17.21 50.04 -65.90
C ILE A 123 -18.65 50.43 -66.22
#